data_AF-A0A3B3V2E3-F1
#
_entry.id   AF-A0A3B3V2E3-F1
#
_cell.length_a   1.000
_cell.length_b   1.000
_cell.length_c   1.000
_cell.angle_alpha   90.00
_cell.angle_beta   90.00
_cell.angle_gamma   90.00
#
_symmetry.space_group_name_H-M   'P 1'
#
loop_
_entity.id
_entity.type
_entity.pdbx_description
1 polymer ?
#
loop_
_entity_poly.entity_id
_entity_poly.type
_entity_poly.pdbx_seq_one_letter_code
_entity_poly.pdbx_strand_id
1 'polypeptide(L)'
;RRGLSVSVVFNYLSALTQTNEVPHQIPLKVVDVGGNVTLHCPRSNEAGDFFYWHRQPLGHMLQIVVSLVLGKEKFSEQFNNNRFKFTPGDSQYSLTIKDIIKEDEATYFCQSGTAYFQSFSTGIYLAVNGKLCYVTTYIYS
;
A
#
# COMPACT_ATOMS: atom_id res chain seq x y z
N ARG A 1 -30.24 -39.81 -49.33
CA ARG A 1 -28.81 -40.15 -49.12
C ARG A 1 -27.99 -38.95 -49.63
N ARG A 2 -27.16 -38.21 -48.92
CA ARG A 2 -26.67 -38.15 -47.53
C ARG A 2 -26.37 -36.64 -47.30
N GLY A 3 -26.76 -36.08 -46.16
CA GLY A 3 -26.46 -34.69 -45.82
C GLY A 3 -24.96 -34.50 -45.56
N LEU A 4 -24.39 -33.41 -46.05
CA LEU A 4 -23.09 -32.92 -45.57
C LEU A 4 -23.35 -32.08 -44.31
N SER A 5 -23.06 -32.68 -43.16
CA SER A 5 -22.96 -31.94 -41.90
C SER A 5 -21.61 -31.21 -41.88
N VAL A 6 -21.65 -29.87 -41.98
CA VAL A 6 -20.48 -29.03 -41.71
C VAL A 6 -20.37 -28.93 -40.18
N SER A 7 -19.50 -29.74 -39.59
CA SER A 7 -19.17 -29.60 -38.17
C SER A 7 -18.17 -28.45 -38.02
N VAL A 8 -18.62 -27.32 -37.48
CA VAL A 8 -17.75 -26.23 -37.06
C VAL A 8 -17.04 -26.68 -35.77
N VAL A 9 -15.74 -26.90 -35.83
CA VAL A 9 -14.94 -27.27 -34.67
C VAL A 9 -14.75 -26.01 -33.80
N PHE A 10 -15.58 -25.85 -32.78
CA PHE A 10 -15.35 -24.88 -31.71
C PHE A 10 -14.21 -25.39 -30.82
N ASN A 11 -12.97 -25.04 -31.17
CA ASN A 11 -11.82 -25.32 -30.32
C ASN A 11 -11.81 -24.35 -29.13
N TYR A 12 -12.18 -24.93 -27.98
CA TYR A 12 -11.83 -24.59 -26.60
C TYR A 12 -11.61 -23.11 -26.25
N LEU A 13 -12.62 -22.52 -25.60
CA LEU A 13 -12.41 -21.49 -24.58
C LEU A 13 -11.50 -22.10 -23.51
N SER A 14 -10.27 -21.60 -23.37
CA SER A 14 -9.48 -21.86 -22.17
C SER A 14 -10.30 -21.40 -20.98
N ALA A 15 -10.64 -22.33 -20.08
CA ALA A 15 -11.31 -22.01 -18.84
C ALA A 15 -10.50 -20.92 -18.13
N LEU A 16 -11.13 -19.76 -17.86
CA LEU A 16 -10.61 -18.85 -16.86
C LEU A 16 -10.68 -19.61 -15.54
N THR A 17 -9.55 -20.14 -15.07
CA THR A 17 -9.45 -20.58 -13.68
C THR A 17 -9.57 -19.32 -12.86
N GLN A 18 -10.78 -19.05 -12.36
CA GLN A 18 -11.00 -18.06 -11.33
C GLN A 18 -10.19 -18.55 -10.13
N THR A 19 -9.01 -17.98 -9.91
CA THR A 19 -8.32 -18.18 -8.64
C THR A 19 -9.28 -17.62 -7.60
N ASN A 20 -9.77 -18.48 -6.72
CA ASN A 20 -10.42 -18.04 -5.48
C ASN A 20 -9.35 -17.45 -4.56
N GLU A 21 -8.66 -16.42 -5.02
CA GLU A 21 -7.95 -15.52 -4.13
C GLU A 21 -9.06 -14.74 -3.43
N VAL A 22 -9.37 -15.17 -2.20
CA VAL A 22 -10.14 -14.34 -1.26
C VAL A 22 -9.51 -12.94 -1.35
N PRO A 23 -10.29 -11.88 -1.66
CA PRO A 23 -9.73 -10.54 -1.75
C PRO A 23 -8.92 -10.29 -0.50
N HIS A 24 -7.62 -10.03 -0.64
CA HIS A 24 -6.76 -9.79 0.51
C HIS A 24 -7.30 -8.55 1.22
N GLN A 25 -8.04 -8.78 2.32
CA GLN A 25 -8.68 -7.69 3.04
C GLN A 25 -7.57 -6.86 3.68
N ILE A 26 -7.50 -5.59 3.31
CA ILE A 26 -6.55 -4.65 3.89
C ILE A 26 -6.91 -4.48 5.38
N PRO A 27 -6.03 -4.87 6.32
CA PRO A 27 -6.32 -4.72 7.74
C PRO A 27 -6.48 -3.26 8.13
N LEU A 28 -7.43 -3.01 9.04
CA LEU A 28 -7.66 -1.71 9.64
C LEU A 28 -6.76 -1.54 10.86
N LYS A 29 -6.06 -0.40 10.95
CA LYS A 29 -5.38 0.06 12.14
C LYS A 29 -5.96 1.40 12.56
N VAL A 30 -6.50 1.48 13.76
CA VAL A 30 -7.05 2.72 14.33
C VAL A 30 -6.03 3.34 15.28
N VAL A 31 -5.85 4.66 15.19
CA VAL A 31 -5.01 5.45 16.08
C VAL A 31 -5.67 6.81 16.33
N ASP A 32 -5.51 7.36 17.53
CA ASP A 32 -6.01 8.71 17.83
C ASP A 32 -5.00 9.79 17.42
N VAL A 33 -5.49 11.00 17.13
CA VAL A 33 -4.64 12.18 16.88
C VAL A 33 -3.67 12.40 18.05
N GLY A 34 -2.41 12.71 17.72
CA GLY A 34 -1.30 12.85 18.67
C GLY A 34 -0.69 11.51 19.11
N GLY A 35 -1.28 10.37 18.71
CA GLY A 35 -0.72 9.05 18.94
C GLY A 35 0.46 8.73 18.01
N ASN A 36 1.08 7.57 18.25
CA ASN A 36 2.14 7.01 17.43
C ASN A 36 1.72 5.63 16.90
N VAL A 37 2.12 5.30 15.68
CA VAL A 37 1.86 3.98 15.09
C VAL A 37 3.11 3.45 14.42
N THR A 38 3.32 2.14 14.51
CA THR A 38 4.32 1.43 13.73
C THR A 38 3.62 0.43 12.81
N LEU A 39 3.89 0.57 11.52
CA LEU A 39 3.43 -0.31 10.46
C LEU A 39 4.57 -1.26 10.11
N HIS A 40 4.23 -2.54 9.96
CA HIS A 40 5.20 -3.60 9.69
C HIS A 40 4.98 -4.14 8.28
N CYS A 41 6.09 -4.33 7.57
CA CYS A 41 6.12 -5.05 6.32
C CYS A 41 7.12 -6.20 6.44
N PRO A 42 6.70 -7.45 6.19
CA PRO A 42 7.63 -8.58 6.13
C PRO A 42 8.70 -8.32 5.07
N ARG A 43 9.95 -8.59 5.42
CA ARG A 43 11.04 -8.53 4.45
C ARG A 43 10.89 -9.72 3.49
N SER A 44 10.87 -9.46 2.18
CA SER A 44 10.90 -10.53 1.20
C SER A 44 12.26 -11.25 1.25
N ASN A 45 12.23 -12.57 1.16
CA ASN A 45 13.41 -13.40 0.98
C ASN A 45 13.92 -13.39 -0.47
N GLU A 46 13.11 -12.83 -1.39
CA GLU A 46 13.52 -12.67 -2.77
C GLU A 46 14.71 -11.71 -2.84
N ALA A 47 15.71 -12.08 -3.64
CA ALA A 47 16.89 -11.26 -3.87
C ALA A 47 16.44 -9.91 -4.46
N GLY A 48 16.35 -8.90 -3.61
CA GLY A 48 15.71 -7.64 -3.94
C GLY A 48 16.27 -6.52 -3.09
N ASP A 49 17.02 -5.64 -3.73
CA ASP A 49 17.57 -4.44 -3.11
C ASP A 49 16.63 -3.24 -3.21
N PHE A 50 15.39 -3.45 -3.69
CA PHE A 50 14.40 -2.39 -3.90
C PHE A 50 13.22 -2.60 -2.97
N PHE A 51 12.98 -1.61 -2.12
CA PHE A 51 11.85 -1.58 -1.21
C PHE A 51 11.27 -0.17 -1.13
N TYR A 52 9.96 -0.08 -0.98
CA TYR A 52 9.23 1.17 -0.85
C TYR A 52 8.11 1.03 0.17
N TRP A 53 7.98 2.03 1.03
CA TRP A 53 6.71 2.32 1.68
C TRP A 53 5.98 3.38 0.87
N HIS A 54 4.72 3.10 0.59
CA HIS A 54 3.83 4.04 -0.05
C HIS A 54 2.66 4.41 0.85
N ARG A 55 2.06 5.55 0.53
CA ARG A 55 0.85 6.10 1.14
C ARG A 55 -0.12 6.49 0.03
N GLN A 56 -1.35 6.01 0.14
CA GLN A 56 -2.46 6.37 -0.73
C GLN A 56 -3.59 6.98 0.10
N PRO A 57 -3.70 8.33 0.12
CA PRO A 57 -4.86 8.99 0.71
C PRO A 57 -6.11 8.71 -0.12
N LEU A 58 -7.28 8.73 0.51
CA LEU A 58 -8.55 8.57 -0.20
C LEU A 58 -8.71 9.68 -1.26
N GLY A 59 -9.08 9.29 -2.47
CA GLY A 59 -9.24 10.21 -3.60
C GLY A 59 -7.95 10.78 -4.20
N HIS A 60 -6.77 10.32 -3.76
CA HIS A 60 -5.48 10.83 -4.22
C HIS A 60 -4.62 9.74 -4.86
N MET A 61 -3.64 10.17 -5.66
CA MET A 61 -2.64 9.29 -6.23
C MET A 61 -1.69 8.74 -5.17
N LEU A 62 -1.05 7.63 -5.53
CA LEU A 62 -0.04 6.99 -4.72
C LEU A 62 1.18 7.88 -4.49
N GLN A 63 1.70 7.90 -3.27
CA GLN A 63 2.88 8.66 -2.88
C GLN A 63 3.94 7.72 -2.27
N ILE A 64 5.21 7.93 -2.59
CA ILE A 64 6.32 7.23 -1.93
C ILE A 64 6.62 7.95 -0.62
N VAL A 65 6.58 7.22 0.50
CA VAL A 65 6.99 7.72 1.81
C VAL A 65 8.51 7.66 1.94
N VAL A 66 9.04 6.45 1.81
CA VAL A 66 10.47 6.15 1.92
C VAL A 66 10.80 5.00 0.97
N SER A 67 11.98 5.06 0.38
CA SER A 67 12.58 3.95 -0.35
C SER A 67 13.84 3.47 0.33
N LEU A 68 14.14 2.18 0.14
CA LEU A 68 15.42 1.57 0.40
C LEU A 68 15.87 0.91 -0.90
N VAL A 69 16.84 1.53 -1.58
CA VAL A 69 17.33 1.08 -2.89
C VAL A 69 18.83 0.82 -2.77
N LEU A 70 19.25 -0.42 -3.03
CA LEU A 70 20.66 -0.84 -2.93
C LEU A 70 21.28 -0.45 -1.58
N GLY A 71 20.52 -0.68 -0.50
CA GLY A 71 20.91 -0.36 0.88
C GLY A 71 20.87 1.13 1.24
N LYS A 72 20.48 2.02 0.32
CA LYS A 72 20.39 3.46 0.57
C LYS A 72 18.95 3.87 0.85
N GLU A 73 18.71 4.41 2.04
CA GLU A 73 17.40 4.96 2.38
C GLU A 73 17.20 6.38 1.83
N LYS A 74 15.98 6.69 1.41
CA LYS A 74 15.59 8.04 1.00
C LYS A 74 14.12 8.30 1.27
N PHE A 75 13.84 9.30 2.10
CA PHE A 75 12.50 9.85 2.26
C PHE A 75 12.17 10.80 1.11
N SER A 76 10.91 10.81 0.68
CA SER A 76 10.41 11.91 -0.16
C SER A 76 10.33 13.19 0.67
N GLU A 77 10.49 14.35 0.04
CA GLU A 77 10.63 15.64 0.73
C GLU A 77 9.52 15.91 1.76
N GLN A 78 8.27 15.65 1.40
CA GLN A 78 7.11 15.84 2.27
C GLN A 78 7.09 14.95 3.54
N PHE A 79 7.84 13.84 3.53
CA PHE A 79 7.94 12.90 4.65
C PHE A 79 9.32 12.93 5.33
N ASN A 80 10.26 13.73 4.82
CA ASN A 80 11.59 13.88 5.39
C ASN A 80 11.55 14.83 6.60
N ASN A 81 10.93 14.36 7.68
CA ASN A 81 10.78 15.08 8.93
C ASN A 81 10.82 14.09 10.11
N ASN A 82 10.87 14.61 11.35
CA ASN A 82 11.04 13.79 12.54
C ASN A 82 9.83 12.89 12.90
N ARG A 83 8.69 13.09 12.22
CA ARG A 83 7.46 12.30 12.45
C ARG A 83 7.54 10.94 11.80
N PHE A 84 8.17 10.83 10.63
CA PHE A 84 8.31 9.56 9.91
C PHE A 84 9.68 8.95 10.17
N LYS A 85 9.71 7.69 10.59
CA LYS A 85 10.94 6.93 10.81
C LYS A 85 10.86 5.58 10.13
N PHE A 86 11.82 5.30 9.27
CA PHE A 86 12.01 4.00 8.66
C PHE A 86 12.96 3.19 9.54
N THR A 87 12.69 1.90 9.70
CA THR A 87 13.53 1.01 10.50
C THR A 87 13.65 -0.32 9.76
N PRO A 88 14.70 -0.49 8.95
CA PRO A 88 14.99 -1.77 8.32
C PRO A 88 15.55 -2.72 9.38
N GLY A 89 14.88 -3.86 9.57
CA GLY A 89 15.36 -4.98 10.38
C GLY A 89 15.60 -6.23 9.53
N ASP A 90 16.08 -7.28 10.18
CA ASP A 90 16.43 -8.54 9.49
C ASP A 90 15.21 -9.25 8.90
N SER A 91 14.08 -9.23 9.63
CA SER A 91 12.83 -9.92 9.22
C SER A 91 11.76 -8.98 8.68
N GLN A 92 11.87 -7.67 8.91
CA GLN A 92 10.81 -6.71 8.60
C GLN A 92 11.35 -5.31 8.37
N TYR A 93 10.66 -4.57 7.51
CA TYR A 93 10.94 -3.18 7.20
C TYR A 93 9.80 -2.30 7.71
N SER A 94 10.01 -1.68 8.86
CA SER A 94 8.95 -1.00 9.60
C SER A 94 8.93 0.50 9.32
N LEU A 95 7.74 1.09 9.25
CA LEU A 95 7.51 2.53 9.20
C LEU A 95 6.82 2.98 10.48
N THR A 96 7.47 3.85 11.24
CA THR A 96 6.86 4.50 12.41
C THR A 96 6.44 5.91 12.04
N ILE A 97 5.21 6.27 12.40
CA ILE A 97 4.64 7.61 12.23
C ILE A 97 4.30 8.13 13.62
N LYS A 98 4.87 9.28 13.96
CA LYS A 98 4.69 9.95 15.25
C LYS A 98 3.78 11.17 15.14
N ASP A 99 3.17 11.53 16.26
CA ASP A 99 2.32 12.71 16.39
C ASP A 99 1.27 12.73 15.27
N ILE A 100 0.50 11.64 15.16
CA ILE A 100 -0.47 11.41 14.08
C ILE A 100 -1.44 12.58 13.95
N ILE A 101 -1.68 13.03 12.72
CA ILE A 101 -2.69 14.02 12.35
C ILE A 101 -3.72 13.39 11.41
N LYS A 102 -4.86 14.06 11.22
CA LYS A 102 -5.95 13.49 10.40
C LYS A 102 -5.52 13.24 8.95
N GLU A 103 -4.62 14.06 8.45
CA GLU A 103 -4.05 13.94 7.11
C GLU A 103 -3.24 12.65 6.94
N ASP A 104 -2.76 12.02 8.02
CA ASP A 104 -2.07 10.73 7.91
C ASP A 104 -3.03 9.56 7.63
N GLU A 105 -4.35 9.77 7.72
CA GLU A 105 -5.34 8.76 7.37
C GLU A 105 -5.23 8.37 5.89
N ALA A 106 -4.83 7.12 5.64
CA ALA A 106 -4.54 6.62 4.31
C ALA A 106 -4.38 5.10 4.32
N THR A 107 -4.41 4.51 3.13
CA THR A 107 -3.89 3.16 2.93
C THR A 107 -2.38 3.25 2.75
N TYR A 108 -1.63 2.59 3.62
CA TYR A 108 -0.19 2.43 3.50
C TYR A 108 0.12 1.05 2.97
N PHE A 109 1.05 0.95 2.03
CA PHE A 109 1.45 -0.35 1.51
C PHE A 109 2.94 -0.40 1.22
N CYS A 110 3.50 -1.59 1.39
CA CYS A 110 4.87 -1.83 1.04
C CYS A 110 4.99 -2.61 -0.26
N GLN A 111 6.03 -2.25 -1.01
CA GLN A 111 6.39 -2.85 -2.28
C GLN A 111 7.85 -3.28 -2.20
N SER A 112 8.16 -4.49 -2.66
CA SER A 112 9.51 -5.03 -2.63
C SER A 112 9.82 -5.88 -3.85
N GLY A 113 11.10 -6.01 -4.20
CA GLY A 113 11.55 -6.96 -5.21
C GLY A 113 12.84 -6.52 -5.89
N THR A 114 12.97 -6.92 -7.16
CA THR A 114 14.09 -6.56 -8.03
C THR A 114 13.81 -5.25 -8.77
N ALA A 115 14.76 -4.80 -9.59
CA ALA A 115 14.53 -3.69 -10.53
C ALA A 115 13.48 -4.01 -11.61
N TYR A 116 13.23 -5.29 -11.90
CA TYR A 116 12.37 -5.72 -13.01
C TYR A 116 11.02 -6.28 -12.56
N PHE A 117 10.97 -6.83 -11.34
CA PHE A 117 9.80 -7.45 -10.76
C PHE A 117 9.64 -6.99 -9.32
N GLN A 118 8.53 -6.30 -9.06
CA GLN A 118 8.17 -5.82 -7.73
C GLN A 118 6.72 -6.20 -7.45
N SER A 119 6.46 -6.53 -6.20
CA SER A 119 5.14 -6.93 -5.74
C SER A 119 4.77 -6.19 -4.47
N PHE A 120 3.47 -5.97 -4.29
CA PHE A 120 2.93 -5.49 -3.02
C PHE A 120 2.76 -6.68 -2.09
N SER A 121 3.32 -6.58 -0.88
CA SER A 121 3.27 -7.68 0.10
C SER A 121 2.35 -7.39 1.29
N THR A 122 2.18 -6.13 1.69
CA THR A 122 1.30 -5.76 2.80
C THR A 122 0.70 -4.38 2.55
N GLY A 123 -0.61 -4.27 2.76
CA GLY A 123 -1.35 -3.02 2.82
C GLY A 123 -2.05 -2.91 4.16
N ILE A 124 -2.09 -1.72 4.76
CA ILE A 124 -2.78 -1.41 6.01
C ILE A 124 -3.56 -0.12 5.81
N TYR A 125 -4.84 -0.11 6.14
CA TYR A 125 -5.62 1.13 6.20
C TYR A 125 -5.49 1.73 7.59
N LEU A 126 -4.81 2.87 7.69
CA LEU A 126 -4.64 3.61 8.92
C LEU A 126 -5.81 4.60 9.07
N ALA A 127 -6.75 4.30 9.96
CA ALA A 127 -7.82 5.22 10.33
C ALA A 127 -7.36 6.09 11.50
N VAL A 128 -7.56 7.40 11.38
CA VAL A 128 -7.20 8.38 12.40
C VAL A 128 -8.46 8.92 13.05
N ASN A 129 -8.63 8.57 14.31
CA ASN A 129 -9.65 9.12 15.17
C ASN A 129 -9.24 10.54 15.58
N GLY A 130 -9.93 11.52 15.00
CA GLY A 130 -9.86 12.91 15.43
C GLY A 130 -11.23 13.38 15.89
N LYS A 131 -11.28 14.34 16.83
CA LYS A 131 -12.47 15.19 16.96
C LYS A 131 -12.63 15.95 15.64
N LEU A 132 -13.84 15.99 15.09
CA LEU A 132 -14.20 16.89 13.99
C LEU A 132 -13.74 18.31 14.35
N CYS A 133 -12.70 18.80 13.68
CA CYS A 133 -12.41 20.22 13.71
C CYS A 133 -13.49 20.87 12.85
N TYR A 134 -14.52 21.43 13.47
CA TYR A 134 -15.46 22.30 12.77
C TYR A 134 -14.66 23.50 12.29
N VAL A 135 -14.29 23.51 11.00
CA VAL A 135 -13.82 24.73 10.36
C VAL A 135 -15.02 25.65 10.29
N THR A 136 -15.16 26.56 11.24
CA THR A 136 -16.05 27.71 11.09
C THR A 136 -15.49 28.56 9.96
N THR A 137 -16.01 28.36 8.76
CA THR A 137 -15.81 29.31 7.66
C THR A 137 -16.49 30.61 8.08
N TYR A 138 -15.72 31.59 8.53
CA TYR A 138 -16.19 32.97 8.60
C TYR A 138 -16.34 33.45 7.16
N ILE A 139 -17.56 33.32 6.62
CA ILE A 139 -17.94 34.05 5.42
C ILE A 139 -18.03 35.51 5.86
N TYR A 140 -17.02 36.31 5.50
CA TYR A 140 -17.15 37.76 5.58
C TYR A 140 -18.29 38.17 4.65
N SER A 141 -19.38 38.69 5.24
CA SER A 141 -20.44 39.40 4.54
C SER A 141 -20.02 40.82 4.22
#